data_AF-A0A366M2W2-F1
#
_entry.id   AF-A0A366M2W2-F1
#
_cell.length_a   1.000
_cell.length_b   1.000
_cell.length_c   1.000
_cell.angle_alpha   90.00
_cell.angle_beta   90.00
_cell.angle_gamma   90.00
#
_symmetry.space_group_name_H-M   'P 1'
#
loop_
_entity.id
_entity.type
_entity.pdbx_description
1 polymer ?
#
loop_
_entity_poly.entity_id
_entity_poly.type
_entity_poly.pdbx_seq_one_letter_code
_entity_poly.pdbx_strand_id
1 'polypeptide(L)'
;MSQALTDHDLRTLLTAVGLSPDVPDESFSLTFEQLDLDSLARMEIATRIQERFGVDVEDDLAAETSPQQAKHLVNQRLESAA
;
A
#
# COMPACT_ATOMS: atom_id res chain seq x y z
N MET A 1 4.44 10.00 18.81
CA MET A 1 5.04 9.89 17.48
C MET A 1 3.91 9.50 16.55
N SER A 2 3.43 10.42 15.72
CA SER A 2 2.43 10.12 14.70
C SER A 2 3.05 9.16 13.70
N GLN A 3 2.57 7.93 13.66
CA GLN A 3 3.03 6.93 12.70
C GLN A 3 2.39 7.27 11.35
N ALA A 4 3.19 7.34 10.29
CA ALA A 4 2.73 7.61 8.93
C ALA A 4 3.37 6.58 7.99
N LEU A 5 2.62 6.11 6.99
CA LEU A 5 3.12 5.28 5.91
C LEU A 5 3.98 6.12 4.96
N THR A 6 5.27 5.81 4.88
CA THR A 6 6.24 6.51 4.01
C THR A 6 6.39 5.81 2.65
N ASP A 7 7.06 6.45 1.69
CA ASP A 7 7.40 5.82 0.41
C ASP A 7 8.36 4.64 0.57
N HIS A 8 9.21 4.67 1.60
CA HIS A 8 10.07 3.53 1.95
C HIS A 8 9.24 2.34 2.45
N ASP A 9 8.23 2.59 3.28
CA ASP A 9 7.29 1.55 3.72
C ASP A 9 6.51 0.99 2.54
N LEU A 10 6.04 1.87 1.65
CA LEU A 10 5.32 1.48 0.43
C LEU A 10 6.18 0.57 -0.45
N ARG A 11 7.43 0.95 -0.74
CA ARG A 11 8.39 0.09 -1.46
C ARG A 11 8.57 -1.24 -0.75
N THR A 12 8.74 -1.24 0.57
CA THR A 12 8.90 -2.48 1.36
C THR A 12 7.68 -3.40 1.23
N LEU A 13 6.46 -2.85 1.27
CA LEU A 13 5.22 -3.61 1.12
C LEU A 13 5.09 -4.21 -0.28
N LEU A 14 5.36 -3.41 -1.32
CA LEU A 14 5.26 -3.83 -2.71
C LEU A 14 6.30 -4.90 -3.07
N THR A 15 7.54 -4.75 -2.62
CA THR A 15 8.58 -5.77 -2.83
C THR A 15 8.27 -7.06 -2.09
N ALA A 16 7.61 -6.98 -0.92
CA ALA A 16 7.20 -8.18 -0.18
C ALA A 16 6.12 -9.01 -0.89
N VAL A 17 5.40 -8.45 -1.87
CA VAL A 17 4.42 -9.18 -2.70
C VAL A 17 4.92 -9.47 -4.12
N GLY A 18 6.21 -9.26 -4.38
CA GLY A 18 6.85 -9.64 -5.64
C GLY A 18 7.06 -8.50 -6.64
N LEU A 19 6.75 -7.25 -6.30
CA LEU A 19 7.13 -6.12 -7.15
C LEU A 19 8.67 -5.97 -7.17
N SER A 20 9.25 -5.86 -8.37
CA SER A 20 10.70 -5.74 -8.51
C SER A 20 11.24 -4.48 -7.82
N PRO A 21 12.35 -4.55 -7.08
CA PRO A 21 12.91 -3.39 -6.37
C PRO A 21 13.45 -2.30 -7.30
N ASP A 22 13.77 -2.64 -8.56
CA ASP A 22 14.16 -1.71 -9.62
C ASP A 22 12.99 -0.89 -10.19
N VAL A 23 11.75 -1.17 -9.78
CA VAL A 23 10.59 -0.34 -10.17
C VAL A 23 10.74 1.05 -9.55
N PRO A 24 10.70 2.13 -10.37
CA PRO A 24 10.88 3.48 -9.87
C PRO A 24 9.66 3.93 -9.07
N ASP A 25 9.87 4.80 -8.08
CA ASP A 25 8.79 5.28 -7.19
C ASP A 25 7.66 6.01 -7.95
N GLU A 26 7.96 6.57 -9.14
CA GLU A 26 6.97 7.16 -10.04
C GLU A 26 5.94 6.14 -10.53
N SER A 27 6.31 4.86 -10.65
CA SER A 27 5.37 3.80 -11.04
C SER A 27 4.32 3.50 -9.96
N PHE A 28 4.50 3.99 -8.73
CA PHE A 28 3.50 3.81 -7.66
C PHE A 28 2.22 4.63 -7.88
N SER A 29 2.18 5.50 -8.90
CA SER A 29 0.93 6.12 -9.36
C SER A 29 0.10 5.23 -10.28
N LEU A 30 0.68 4.14 -10.82
CA LEU A 30 -0.04 3.13 -11.59
C LEU A 30 -0.94 2.30 -10.68
N THR A 31 -2.03 1.75 -11.23
CA THR A 31 -2.92 0.86 -10.47
C THR A 31 -2.24 -0.46 -10.13
N PHE A 32 -2.74 -1.18 -9.13
CA PHE A 32 -2.25 -2.52 -8.82
C PHE A 32 -2.35 -3.46 -10.03
N GLU A 33 -3.42 -3.37 -10.82
CA GLU A 33 -3.55 -4.13 -12.07
C GLU A 33 -2.44 -3.80 -13.08
N GLN A 34 -2.13 -2.51 -13.27
CA GLN A 34 -1.05 -2.07 -14.17
C GLN A 34 0.34 -2.48 -13.68
N LEU A 35 0.49 -2.74 -12.38
CA LEU A 35 1.71 -3.25 -11.76
C LEU A 35 1.76 -4.79 -11.69
N ASP A 36 0.80 -5.48 -12.32
CA ASP A 36 0.69 -6.95 -12.29
C ASP A 36 0.52 -7.51 -10.86
N LEU A 37 -0.15 -6.75 -9.99
CA LEU A 37 -0.42 -7.12 -8.60
C LEU A 37 -1.83 -7.69 -8.44
N ASP A 38 -1.90 -9.02 -8.43
CA ASP A 38 -3.12 -9.79 -8.28
C ASP A 38 -3.85 -9.58 -6.93
N SER A 39 -5.04 -10.18 -6.80
CA SER A 39 -5.84 -10.14 -5.56
C SER A 39 -5.09 -10.65 -4.33
N LEU A 40 -4.28 -11.70 -4.46
CA LEU A 40 -3.48 -12.22 -3.35
C LEU A 40 -2.42 -11.20 -2.89
N ALA A 41 -1.74 -10.54 -3.83
CA ALA A 41 -0.77 -9.49 -3.52
C ALA A 41 -1.45 -8.31 -2.79
N ARG A 42 -2.63 -7.88 -3.26
CA ARG A 42 -3.40 -6.81 -2.61
C ARG A 42 -3.85 -7.20 -1.20
N MET A 43 -4.32 -8.45 -1.01
CA MET A 43 -4.66 -8.98 0.31
C MET A 43 -3.45 -8.99 1.26
N GLU A 44 -2.29 -9.46 0.80
CA GLU A 44 -1.07 -9.44 1.61
C GLU A 44 -0.61 -8.01 1.96
N ILE A 45 -0.76 -7.05 1.03
CA ILE A 45 -0.50 -5.63 1.32
C ILE A 45 -1.44 -5.15 2.44
N ALA A 46 -2.75 -5.42 2.34
CA ALA A 46 -3.72 -5.03 3.35
C ALA A 46 -3.39 -5.63 4.72
N THR A 47 -3.11 -6.94 4.79
CA THR A 47 -2.72 -7.62 6.03
C THR A 47 -1.48 -6.97 6.67
N ARG A 48 -0.43 -6.70 5.88
CA ARG A 48 0.79 -6.07 6.40
C ARG A 48 0.56 -4.63 6.87
N ILE A 49 -0.31 -3.89 6.21
CA ILE A 49 -0.72 -2.54 6.65
C ILE A 49 -1.45 -2.64 7.99
N GLN A 50 -2.39 -3.56 8.12
CA GLN A 50 -3.13 -3.78 9.38
C GLN A 50 -2.19 -4.18 10.52
N GLU A 51 -1.27 -5.12 10.30
CA GLU A 51 -0.32 -5.57 11.32
C GLU A 51 0.65 -4.46 11.77
N ARG A 52 1.12 -3.61 10.84
CA ARG A 52 2.13 -2.59 11.14
C ARG A 52 1.54 -1.27 11.61
N PHE A 53 0.41 -0.86 11.04
CA PHE A 53 -0.19 0.46 11.24
C PHE A 53 -1.53 0.40 11.98
N GLY A 54 -2.10 -0.79 12.20
CA GLY A 54 -3.41 -0.93 12.85
C GLY A 54 -4.57 -0.42 11.99
N VAL A 55 -4.35 -0.24 10.68
CA VAL A 55 -5.36 0.28 9.75
C VAL A 55 -5.85 -0.83 8.85
N ASP A 56 -7.16 -1.08 8.89
CA ASP A 56 -7.83 -1.98 7.97
C ASP A 56 -8.13 -1.26 6.64
N VAL A 57 -7.66 -1.83 5.53
CA VAL A 57 -7.81 -1.27 4.17
C VAL A 57 -8.17 -2.33 3.13
N GLU A 58 -8.53 -3.54 3.55
CA GLU A 58 -8.75 -4.68 2.64
C GLU A 58 -9.78 -4.36 1.54
N ASP A 59 -10.93 -3.80 1.93
CA ASP A 59 -11.99 -3.39 1.01
C ASP A 59 -11.61 -2.20 0.10
N ASP A 60 -10.59 -1.41 0.46
CA ASP A 60 -10.18 -0.24 -0.31
C ASP A 60 -9.09 -0.57 -1.37
N LEU A 61 -8.40 -1.70 -1.25
CA LEU A 61 -7.37 -2.14 -2.19
C LEU A 61 -7.97 -2.88 -3.40
N ALA A 62 -8.80 -2.18 -4.16
CA ALA A 62 -9.28 -2.65 -5.47
C ALA A 62 -8.15 -2.73 -6.51
N ALA A 63 -8.36 -3.48 -7.59
CA ALA A 63 -7.37 -3.60 -8.69
C ALA A 63 -7.05 -2.25 -9.35
N GLU A 64 -8.04 -1.34 -9.33
CA GLU A 64 -7.97 0.02 -9.88
C GLU A 64 -7.32 1.03 -8.92
N THR A 65 -7.05 0.63 -7.67
CA THR A 65 -6.35 1.48 -6.69
C THR A 65 -4.86 1.49 -6.97
N SER A 66 -4.20 2.64 -6.83
CA SER A 66 -2.74 2.75 -6.90
C SER A 66 -2.09 2.62 -5.51
N PRO A 67 -0.82 2.17 -5.43
CA PRO A 67 -0.08 2.18 -4.17
C PRO A 67 0.00 3.56 -3.51
N GLN A 68 0.10 4.64 -4.29
CA GLN A 68 0.06 6.00 -3.76
C GLN A 68 -1.31 6.37 -3.15
N GLN A 69 -2.40 5.96 -3.78
CA GLN A 69 -3.75 6.15 -3.23
C GLN A 69 -3.91 5.36 -1.91
N ALA A 70 -3.44 4.12 -1.87
CA ALA A 70 -3.42 3.31 -0.66
C ALA A 70 -2.63 4.00 0.47
N LYS A 71 -1.45 4.55 0.17
CA LYS A 71 -0.66 5.33 1.13
C LYS A 71 -1.42 6.53 1.67
N HIS A 72 -2.06 7.30 0.79
CA HIS A 72 -2.84 8.46 1.19
C HIS A 72 -3.99 8.08 2.12
N LEU A 73 -4.72 7.01 1.78
CA LEU A 73 -5.84 6.50 2.55
C LEU A 73 -5.42 6.02 3.95
N VAL A 74 -4.32 5.26 4.04
CA VAL A 74 -3.77 4.82 5.32
C VAL A 74 -3.40 6.01 6.20
N ASN A 75 -2.72 7.01 5.63
CA ASN A 75 -2.32 8.21 6.37
C ASN A 75 -3.54 9.01 6.85
N GLN A 76 -4.58 9.18 6.04
CA GLN A 76 -5.82 9.82 6.46
C GLN A 76 -6.48 9.12 7.65
N ARG A 77 -6.48 7.78 7.67
CA ARG A 77 -7.03 7.00 8.79
C ARG A 77 -6.17 7.13 10.05
N LEU A 78 -4.85 7.13 9.91
CA LEU A 78 -3.91 7.35 11.02
C LEU A 78 -4.09 8.73 11.64
N GLU A 79 -4.29 9.76 10.82
CA GLU A 79 -4.55 11.12 11.28
C GLU A 79 -5.92 11.25 11.97
N SER A 80 -6.93 10.52 11.50
CA SER A 80 -8.28 10.54 12.09
C SER A 80 -8.39 9.75 13.40
N ALA A 81 -7.45 8.83 13.65
CA ALA A 81 -7.39 8.01 14.87
C ALA A 81 -6.49 8.60 15.97
N ALA A 82 -5.75 9.67 15.66
CA ALA A 82 -4.83 10.37 16.57
C ALA A 82 -5.53 11.47 17.39
#